data_AF-A0A2H3CS12-F1
#
_entry.id   AF-A0A2H3CS12-F1
#
_cell.length_a   1.000
_cell.length_b   1.000
_cell.length_c   1.000
_cell.angle_alpha   90.00
_cell.angle_beta   90.00
_cell.angle_gamma   90.00
#
_symmetry.space_group_name_H-M   'P 1'
#
loop_
_entity.id
_entity.type
_entity.pdbx_description
1 polymer ?
#
loop_
_entity_poly.entity_id
_entity_poly.type
_entity_poly.pdbx_seq_one_letter_code
_entity_poly.pdbx_strand_id
1 'polypeptide(L)'
;MPLTESVLPGYPAFCGHLHIASDDIYTPPDFDSGILSHNAPLSPHNAISKASYKKGREFLHRLGVYHGTLAAAQAYVEAGSPAATALAQNGPVALDAPKTAYSKEESEAIAANVRNFGEFEFRLSNLNLGTCPMKPREQGGVVDKDLDNTYSATLAIGGKVALIIAYDLGINGV
;
A
#
# COMPACT_ATOMS: atom_id res chain seq x y z
N MET A 1 15.63 2.05 18.04
CA MET A 1 14.32 1.99 17.35
C MET A 1 14.26 0.66 16.63
N PRO A 2 13.17 -0.12 16.73
CA PRO A 2 13.03 -1.35 15.96
C PRO A 2 13.05 -1.02 14.46
N LEU A 3 13.70 -1.87 13.67
CA LEU A 3 13.61 -1.79 12.21
C LEU A 3 12.27 -2.39 11.79
N THR A 4 11.48 -1.61 11.09
CA THR A 4 10.21 -2.04 10.50
C THR A 4 10.36 -2.06 9.00
N GLU A 5 10.05 -3.20 8.39
CA GLU A 5 9.82 -3.28 6.95
C GLU A 5 8.40 -2.79 6.67
N SER A 6 8.24 -1.92 5.68
CA SER A 6 6.92 -1.57 5.12
C SER A 6 6.91 -1.94 3.64
N VAL A 7 5.79 -2.51 3.20
CA VAL A 7 5.60 -2.88 1.79
C VAL A 7 4.23 -2.44 1.31
N LEU A 8 4.25 -1.57 0.31
CA LEU A 8 3.06 -1.13 -0.41
C LEU A 8 3.15 -1.63 -1.86
N PRO A 9 2.12 -2.29 -2.40
CA PRO A 9 2.08 -2.60 -3.82
C PRO A 9 1.97 -1.30 -4.63
N GLY A 10 2.81 -1.16 -5.66
CA GLY A 10 2.87 0.07 -6.45
C GLY A 10 1.59 0.39 -7.23
N TYR A 11 0.77 -0.63 -7.52
CA TYR A 11 -0.49 -0.48 -8.27
C TYR A 11 -1.58 -1.35 -7.63
N PRO A 12 -2.27 -0.87 -6.59
CA PRO A 12 -3.37 -1.61 -5.99
C PRO A 12 -4.54 -1.73 -6.98
N ALA A 13 -5.15 -2.90 -7.03
CA ALA A 13 -6.33 -3.17 -7.87
C ALA A 13 -7.65 -2.78 -7.18
N PHE A 14 -7.57 -2.07 -6.06
CA PHE A 14 -8.73 -1.65 -5.30
C PHE A 14 -8.98 -0.15 -5.43
N CYS A 15 -10.25 0.23 -5.41
CA CYS A 15 -10.71 1.60 -5.50
C CYS A 15 -11.71 1.86 -4.38
N GLY A 16 -11.62 3.04 -3.77
CA GLY A 16 -12.61 3.57 -2.83
C GLY A 16 -13.44 4.69 -3.46
N HIS A 17 -14.24 5.35 -2.65
CA HIS A 17 -14.98 6.54 -3.02
C HIS A 17 -15.11 7.52 -1.85
N LEU A 18 -15.41 8.78 -2.18
CA LEU A 18 -15.75 9.82 -1.23
C LEU A 18 -16.85 10.69 -1.86
N HIS A 19 -17.96 10.81 -1.16
CA HIS A 19 -19.11 11.63 -1.57
C HIS A 19 -19.61 12.47 -0.40
N ILE A 20 -20.11 13.68 -0.70
CA ILE A 20 -20.79 14.48 0.31
C ILE A 20 -22.08 13.78 0.75
N ALA A 21 -22.37 13.79 2.05
CA ALA A 21 -23.60 13.20 2.59
C ALA A 21 -24.73 14.24 2.77
N SER A 22 -24.39 15.53 2.74
CA SER A 22 -25.29 16.67 2.98
C SER A 22 -24.69 17.96 2.41
N ASP A 23 -25.51 19.01 2.30
CA ASP A 23 -25.08 20.38 1.98
C ASP A 23 -24.39 21.08 3.17
N ASP A 24 -24.52 20.54 4.39
CA ASP A 24 -23.81 21.03 5.56
C ASP A 24 -22.34 20.59 5.54
N ILE A 25 -21.43 21.57 5.52
CA ILE A 25 -19.98 21.38 5.47
C ILE A 25 -19.39 20.63 6.68
N TYR A 26 -20.13 20.54 7.78
CA TYR A 26 -19.70 19.81 8.98
C TYR A 26 -20.19 18.36 9.02
N THR A 27 -21.09 17.98 8.12
CA THR A 27 -21.55 16.59 8.04
C THR A 27 -20.43 15.70 7.52
N PRO A 28 -20.09 14.60 8.21
CA PRO A 28 -19.09 13.66 7.72
C PRO A 28 -19.47 13.13 6.32
N PRO A 29 -18.52 13.07 5.37
CA PRO A 29 -18.79 12.53 4.05
C PRO A 29 -19.05 11.02 4.11
N ASP A 30 -19.75 10.51 3.10
CA ASP A 30 -19.78 9.07 2.82
C ASP A 30 -18.41 8.67 2.25
N PHE A 31 -17.70 7.81 2.98
CA PHE A 31 -16.33 7.44 2.67
C PHE A 31 -16.13 5.94 2.78
N ASP A 32 -15.68 5.36 1.68
CA ASP A 32 -15.15 4.01 1.64
C ASP A 32 -13.73 4.08 1.09
N SER A 33 -12.77 3.66 1.90
CA SER A 33 -11.38 3.57 1.47
C SER A 33 -11.17 2.59 0.31
N GLY A 34 -12.03 1.58 0.18
CA GLY A 34 -11.87 0.46 -0.74
C GLY A 34 -10.61 -0.37 -0.47
N ILE A 35 -9.84 -0.07 0.58
CA ILE A 35 -8.57 -0.74 0.86
C ILE A 35 -8.84 -2.23 1.06
N LEU A 36 -8.19 -3.05 0.23
CA LEU A 36 -8.34 -4.51 0.23
C LEU A 36 -9.74 -5.03 -0.15
N SER A 37 -10.61 -4.22 -0.77
CA SER A 37 -11.95 -4.67 -1.22
C SER A 37 -11.90 -5.80 -2.25
N HIS A 38 -10.82 -5.87 -3.05
CA HIS A 38 -10.57 -6.94 -4.03
C HIS A 38 -9.63 -8.05 -3.53
N ASN A 39 -9.49 -8.23 -2.21
CA ASN A 39 -8.59 -9.23 -1.61
C ASN A 39 -9.20 -10.63 -1.47
N ALA A 40 -9.81 -11.15 -2.54
CA ALA A 40 -10.12 -12.57 -2.59
C ALA A 40 -8.84 -13.40 -2.29
N PRO A 41 -8.94 -14.60 -1.68
CA PRO A 41 -7.80 -15.45 -1.37
C PRO A 41 -6.84 -15.70 -2.54
N LEU A 42 -7.36 -15.65 -3.77
CA LEU A 42 -6.65 -15.85 -5.04
C LEU A 42 -6.35 -14.56 -5.80
N SER A 43 -6.64 -13.40 -5.24
CA SER A 43 -6.35 -12.12 -5.90
C SER A 43 -4.82 -11.93 -6.09
N PRO A 44 -4.39 -11.29 -7.19
CA PRO A 44 -2.98 -10.95 -7.40
C PRO A 44 -2.40 -10.14 -6.24
N HIS A 45 -3.20 -9.26 -5.64
CA HIS A 45 -2.81 -8.49 -4.47
C HIS A 45 -2.44 -9.42 -3.29
N ASN A 46 -3.28 -10.39 -2.94
CA ASN A 46 -3.00 -11.33 -1.85
C ASN A 46 -1.72 -12.16 -2.14
N ALA A 47 -1.53 -12.61 -3.39
CA ALA A 47 -0.33 -13.34 -3.78
C ALA A 47 0.95 -12.50 -3.61
N ILE A 48 0.93 -11.25 -4.08
CA ILE A 48 2.06 -10.31 -3.95
C ILE A 48 2.33 -10.02 -2.47
N SER A 49 1.29 -9.70 -1.70
CA SER A 49 1.37 -9.41 -0.27
C SER A 49 2.00 -10.55 0.54
N LYS A 50 1.61 -11.81 0.29
CA LYS A 50 2.25 -12.98 0.91
C LYS A 50 3.72 -13.12 0.52
N ALA A 51 4.04 -12.93 -0.77
CA ALA A 51 5.40 -13.03 -1.26
C ALA A 51 6.30 -11.95 -0.66
N SER A 52 5.80 -10.72 -0.56
CA SER A 52 6.45 -9.58 0.08
C SER A 52 6.75 -9.87 1.55
N TYR A 53 5.77 -10.29 2.35
CA TYR A 53 5.99 -10.63 3.76
C TYR A 53 7.10 -11.68 3.94
N LYS A 54 7.06 -12.76 3.15
CA LYS A 54 8.09 -13.81 3.20
C LYS A 54 9.45 -13.26 2.79
N LYS A 55 9.51 -12.44 1.74
CA LYS A 55 10.76 -11.87 1.22
C LYS A 55 11.36 -10.83 2.17
N GLY A 56 10.53 -9.96 2.73
CA GLY A 56 10.90 -8.96 3.72
C GLY A 56 11.51 -9.59 4.96
N ARG A 57 10.87 -10.65 5.45
CA ARG A 57 11.40 -11.42 6.57
C ARG A 57 12.76 -12.05 6.28
N GLU A 58 12.94 -12.66 5.12
CA GLU A 58 14.24 -13.20 4.70
C GLU A 58 15.32 -12.10 4.62
N PHE A 59 14.95 -10.88 4.20
CA PHE A 59 15.86 -9.74 4.19
C PHE A 59 16.23 -9.32 5.62
N LEU A 60 15.23 -9.11 6.49
CA LEU A 60 15.43 -8.70 7.88
C LEU A 60 16.30 -9.68 8.66
N HIS A 61 16.04 -10.99 8.55
CA HIS A 61 16.82 -12.01 9.26
C HIS A 61 18.31 -12.01 8.85
N ARG A 62 18.66 -11.51 7.67
CA ARG A 62 20.04 -11.47 7.16
C ARG A 62 20.75 -10.16 7.47
N LEU A 63 20.06 -9.16 8.03
CA LEU A 63 20.68 -7.92 8.44
C LEU A 63 21.50 -8.14 9.71
N GLY A 64 22.76 -7.72 9.74
CA GLY A 64 23.64 -7.87 10.91
C GLY A 64 23.15 -7.18 12.19
N VAL A 65 22.12 -6.35 12.08
CA VAL A 65 21.44 -5.63 13.18
C VAL A 65 20.14 -6.30 13.65
N TYR A 66 19.83 -7.50 13.13
CA TYR A 66 18.63 -8.24 13.50
C TYR A 66 18.79 -8.89 14.89
N HIS A 67 17.82 -8.63 15.78
CA HIS A 67 17.81 -9.11 17.17
C HIS A 67 16.49 -9.82 17.53
N GLY A 68 15.85 -10.44 16.54
CA GLY A 68 14.57 -11.13 16.71
C GLY A 68 13.35 -10.34 16.22
N THR A 69 12.21 -11.03 16.19
CA THR A 69 10.93 -10.47 15.72
C THR A 69 10.05 -9.96 16.86
N LEU A 70 9.30 -8.89 16.61
CA LEU A 70 8.19 -8.48 17.48
C LEU A 70 7.00 -9.42 17.29
N ALA A 71 6.79 -10.34 18.24
CA ALA A 71 5.76 -11.39 18.16
C ALA A 71 4.34 -10.85 17.87
N ALA A 72 3.97 -9.70 18.45
CA ALA A 72 2.66 -9.07 18.25
C ALA A 72 2.39 -8.60 16.81
N ALA A 73 3.43 -8.45 15.98
CA ALA A 73 3.33 -8.00 14.58
C ALA A 73 3.48 -9.16 13.57
N GLN A 74 3.64 -10.40 14.04
CA GLN A 74 3.85 -11.56 13.18
C GLN A 74 2.57 -12.34 12.95
N ALA A 75 2.49 -12.97 11.77
CA ALA A 75 1.44 -13.93 11.48
C ALA A 75 1.56 -15.15 12.42
N TYR A 76 0.42 -15.81 12.65
CA TYR A 76 0.42 -17.09 13.33
C TYR A 76 1.31 -18.11 12.58
N VAL A 77 2.10 -18.85 13.36
CA VAL A 77 2.94 -19.96 12.92
C VAL A 77 2.72 -21.13 13.85
N GLU A 78 2.76 -22.34 13.31
CA GLU A 78 2.55 -23.55 14.10
C GLU A 78 3.77 -23.84 14.98
N ALA A 79 3.56 -24.24 16.23
CA ALA A 79 4.66 -24.56 17.13
C ALA A 79 5.50 -25.71 16.58
N GLY A 80 6.81 -25.49 16.46
CA GLY A 80 7.75 -26.48 15.91
C GLY A 80 7.86 -26.47 14.37
N SER A 81 7.13 -25.59 13.67
CA SER A 81 7.32 -25.41 12.23
C SER A 81 8.66 -24.70 11.93
N PRO A 82 9.21 -24.85 10.70
CA PRO A 82 10.37 -24.09 10.28
C PRO A 82 10.18 -22.58 10.44
N ALA A 83 8.97 -22.08 10.20
CA ALA A 83 8.62 -20.68 10.37
C ALA A 83 8.65 -20.23 11.83
N ALA A 84 8.18 -21.07 12.77
CA ALA A 84 8.28 -20.82 14.20
C ALA A 84 9.73 -20.84 14.69
N THR A 85 10.55 -21.78 14.23
CA THR A 85 11.99 -21.80 14.53
C THR A 85 12.67 -20.51 14.06
N ALA A 86 12.38 -20.07 12.83
CA ALA A 86 12.91 -18.83 12.30
C ALA A 86 12.40 -17.59 13.06
N LEU A 87 11.22 -17.65 13.71
CA LEU A 87 10.67 -16.54 14.51
C LEU A 87 11.37 -16.43 15.87
N ALA A 88 11.72 -17.58 16.46
CA ALA A 88 12.42 -17.66 17.74
C ALA A 88 13.93 -17.34 17.63
N GLN A 89 14.47 -17.23 16.42
CA GLN A 89 15.87 -16.87 16.21
C GLN A 89 16.18 -15.47 16.71
N ASN A 90 17.19 -15.38 17.58
CA ASN A 90 17.70 -14.13 18.12
C ASN A 90 19.10 -13.88 17.54
N GLY A 91 19.17 -13.08 16.49
CA GLY A 91 20.41 -12.80 15.76
C GLY A 91 20.31 -13.10 14.26
N PRO A 92 21.23 -12.52 13.46
CA PRO A 92 21.21 -12.68 12.02
C PRO A 92 21.51 -14.11 11.57
N VAL A 93 20.97 -14.49 10.42
CA VAL A 93 21.30 -15.72 9.69
C VAL A 93 22.28 -15.43 8.56
N ALA A 94 23.04 -16.45 8.14
CA ALA A 94 23.96 -16.34 7.01
C ALA A 94 23.21 -15.99 5.71
N LEU A 95 23.89 -15.29 4.79
CA LEU A 95 23.27 -14.85 3.54
C LEU A 95 22.78 -16.00 2.66
N ASP A 96 23.52 -17.10 2.67
CA ASP A 96 23.27 -18.34 1.93
C ASP A 96 22.40 -19.34 2.70
N ALA A 97 21.93 -18.99 3.90
CA ALA A 97 21.03 -19.84 4.67
C ALA A 97 19.76 -20.19 3.85
N PRO A 98 19.21 -21.40 4.00
CA PRO A 98 17.99 -21.82 3.32
C PRO A 98 16.83 -20.87 3.61
N LYS A 99 15.94 -20.68 2.63
CA LYS A 99 14.71 -19.92 2.82
C LYS A 99 13.77 -20.66 3.77
N THR A 100 13.06 -19.90 4.59
CA THR A 100 12.05 -20.43 5.50
C THR A 100 10.91 -21.08 4.72
N ALA A 101 10.61 -22.33 5.03
CA ALA A 101 9.45 -23.03 4.47
C ALA A 101 8.20 -22.67 5.27
N TYR A 102 7.05 -22.60 4.60
CA TYR A 102 5.75 -22.29 5.20
C TYR A 102 4.74 -23.35 4.78
N SER A 103 3.90 -23.80 5.71
CA SER A 103 2.76 -24.64 5.39
C SER A 103 1.67 -23.84 4.64
N LYS A 104 0.62 -24.55 4.21
CA LYS A 104 -0.54 -23.90 3.59
C LYS A 104 -1.27 -23.05 4.61
N GLU A 105 -1.46 -23.58 5.82
CA GLU A 105 -2.15 -22.97 6.95
C GLU A 105 -1.42 -21.71 7.41
N GLU A 106 -0.09 -21.75 7.49
CA GLU A 106 0.74 -20.58 7.80
C GLU A 106 0.69 -19.54 6.67
N SER A 107 0.63 -19.97 5.42
CA SER A 107 0.49 -19.05 4.28
C SER A 107 -0.87 -18.35 4.27
N GLU A 108 -1.93 -19.02 4.76
CA GLU A 108 -3.25 -18.42 4.96
C GLU A 108 -3.26 -17.46 6.17
N ALA A 109 -2.58 -17.82 7.26
CA ALA A 109 -2.38 -16.94 8.41
C ALA A 109 -1.60 -15.66 8.03
N ILE A 110 -0.60 -15.77 7.15
CA ILE A 110 0.12 -14.61 6.59
C ILE A 110 -0.84 -13.73 5.78
N ALA A 111 -1.71 -14.30 4.96
CA ALA A 111 -2.70 -13.51 4.22
C ALA A 111 -3.63 -12.73 5.16
N ALA A 112 -4.09 -13.36 6.23
CA ALA A 112 -4.92 -12.70 7.25
C ALA A 112 -4.14 -11.59 7.98
N ASN A 113 -2.88 -11.84 8.34
CA ASN A 113 -2.02 -10.85 8.98
C ASN A 113 -1.80 -9.63 8.09
N VAL A 114 -1.46 -9.84 6.80
CA VAL A 114 -1.28 -8.74 5.85
C VAL A 114 -2.59 -8.00 5.59
N ARG A 115 -3.75 -8.65 5.69
CA ARG A 115 -5.02 -7.92 5.64
C ARG A 115 -5.17 -6.97 6.81
N ASN A 116 -4.92 -7.45 8.03
CA ASN A 116 -5.10 -6.65 9.24
C ASN A 116 -4.09 -5.49 9.33
N PHE A 117 -2.82 -5.73 9.00
CA PHE A 117 -1.78 -4.70 9.03
C PHE A 117 -1.72 -3.84 7.76
N GLY A 118 -2.07 -4.42 6.61
CA GLY A 118 -2.03 -3.72 5.32
C GLY A 118 -2.99 -2.53 5.27
N GLU A 119 -4.19 -2.64 5.87
CA GLU A 119 -5.09 -1.48 5.98
C GLU A 119 -4.43 -0.31 6.72
N PHE A 120 -3.69 -0.60 7.79
CA PHE A 120 -3.00 0.41 8.58
C PHE A 120 -1.86 1.08 7.78
N GLU A 121 -1.02 0.29 7.11
CA GLU A 121 0.09 0.83 6.29
C GLU A 121 -0.42 1.70 5.15
N PHE A 122 -1.45 1.27 4.42
CA PHE A 122 -2.04 2.05 3.34
C PHE A 122 -2.60 3.39 3.83
N ARG A 123 -3.30 3.39 4.97
CA ARG A 123 -3.82 4.63 5.57
C ARG A 123 -2.70 5.60 5.94
N LEU A 124 -1.58 5.11 6.50
CA LEU A 124 -0.44 5.95 6.86
C LEU A 124 0.34 6.47 5.66
N SER A 125 0.34 5.75 4.54
CA SER A 125 1.08 6.14 3.34
C SER A 125 0.60 7.46 2.72
N ASN A 126 -0.65 7.85 2.96
CA ASN A 126 -1.28 9.05 2.42
C ASN A 126 -1.18 9.20 0.89
N LEU A 127 -1.05 8.08 0.16
CA LEU A 127 -0.99 8.06 -1.31
C LEU A 127 -2.39 8.12 -1.96
N ASN A 128 -3.24 9.02 -1.48
CA ASN A 128 -4.62 9.17 -1.97
C ASN A 128 -4.64 9.93 -3.31
N LEU A 129 -5.11 9.30 -4.38
CA LEU A 129 -5.14 9.85 -5.74
C LEU A 129 -6.37 9.34 -6.51
N GLY A 130 -6.78 10.06 -7.55
CA GLY A 130 -7.73 9.54 -8.55
C GLY A 130 -9.22 9.86 -8.34
N THR A 131 -9.60 10.70 -7.38
CA THR A 131 -11.00 11.13 -7.18
C THR A 131 -11.54 11.98 -8.34
N CYS A 132 -10.66 12.72 -9.02
CA CYS A 132 -10.98 13.50 -10.23
C CYS A 132 -10.10 13.03 -11.41
N PRO A 133 -10.42 11.89 -12.05
CA PRO A 133 -9.55 11.31 -13.06
C PRO A 133 -9.55 12.10 -14.37
N MET A 134 -8.35 12.29 -14.94
CA MET A 134 -8.13 12.88 -16.26
C MET A 134 -8.33 11.83 -17.36
N LYS A 135 -9.56 11.71 -17.88
CA LYS A 135 -9.96 10.78 -18.95
C LYS A 135 -11.23 11.30 -19.65
N PRO A 136 -11.67 10.70 -20.77
CA PRO A 136 -12.89 11.13 -21.44
C PRO A 136 -14.14 11.02 -20.54
N ARG A 137 -15.09 11.95 -20.73
CA ARG A 137 -16.30 12.05 -19.89
C ARG A 137 -17.16 10.80 -19.98
N GLU A 138 -17.25 10.18 -21.15
CA GLU A 138 -17.96 8.93 -21.40
C GLU A 138 -17.36 7.73 -20.66
N GLN A 139 -16.13 7.84 -20.14
CA GLN A 139 -15.47 6.84 -19.30
C GLN A 139 -15.47 7.22 -17.82
N GLY A 140 -16.25 8.23 -17.41
CA GLY A 140 -16.30 8.75 -16.04
C GLY A 140 -15.14 9.67 -15.69
N GLY A 141 -14.58 10.39 -16.68
CA GLY A 141 -13.59 11.44 -16.44
C GLY A 141 -14.20 12.70 -15.84
N VAL A 142 -13.41 13.39 -15.01
CA VAL A 142 -13.79 14.66 -14.37
C VAL A 142 -13.08 15.84 -15.02
N VAL A 143 -11.81 15.65 -15.41
CA VAL A 143 -10.98 16.70 -16.01
C VAL A 143 -10.52 16.30 -17.40
N ASP A 144 -10.40 17.30 -18.29
CA ASP A 144 -9.82 17.13 -19.62
C ASP A 144 -8.28 17.12 -19.57
N LYS A 145 -7.65 16.97 -20.73
CA LYS A 145 -6.19 16.89 -20.88
C LYS A 145 -5.45 18.17 -20.46
N ASP A 146 -6.16 19.30 -20.40
CA ASP A 146 -5.62 20.62 -20.12
C ASP A 146 -5.83 21.00 -18.63
N LEU A 147 -6.56 20.18 -17.86
CA LEU A 147 -6.81 20.37 -16.43
C LEU A 147 -7.56 21.68 -16.13
N ASP A 148 -8.38 22.16 -17.08
CA ASP A 148 -9.08 23.45 -17.01
C ASP A 148 -10.02 23.58 -15.80
N ASN A 149 -10.30 22.49 -15.07
CA ASN A 149 -11.07 22.49 -13.82
C ASN A 149 -10.72 21.32 -12.88
N THR A 150 -9.75 21.48 -11.96
CA THR A 150 -9.71 21.03 -10.53
C THR A 150 -8.30 20.66 -10.03
N TYR A 151 -8.03 21.03 -8.76
CA TYR A 151 -6.73 20.94 -8.10
C TYR A 151 -6.66 19.73 -7.16
N SER A 152 -5.75 18.77 -7.44
CA SER A 152 -5.09 17.94 -6.42
C SER A 152 -3.92 17.13 -7.00
N ALA A 153 -2.70 17.69 -6.93
CA ALA A 153 -1.46 17.04 -6.46
C ALA A 153 -0.27 18.03 -6.63
N THR A 154 0.64 18.06 -5.66
CA THR A 154 1.19 19.36 -5.21
C THR A 154 2.60 19.72 -5.73
N LEU A 155 3.23 18.95 -6.63
CA LEU A 155 4.53 19.40 -7.20
C LEU A 155 4.73 19.15 -8.70
N ALA A 156 4.70 17.90 -9.18
CA ALA A 156 4.85 17.64 -10.63
C ALA A 156 3.60 18.06 -11.41
N ILE A 157 2.42 17.78 -10.85
CA ILE A 157 1.15 18.29 -11.36
C ILE A 157 1.10 19.81 -11.19
N GLY A 158 1.51 20.35 -10.04
CA GLY A 158 1.61 21.80 -9.82
C GLY A 158 2.47 22.53 -10.87
N GLY A 159 3.65 22.00 -11.20
CA GLY A 159 4.51 22.56 -12.24
C GLY A 159 3.87 22.49 -13.63
N LYS A 160 3.25 21.37 -13.98
CA LYS A 160 2.56 21.22 -15.28
C LYS A 160 1.32 22.12 -15.38
N VAL A 161 0.54 22.23 -14.31
CA VAL A 161 -0.62 23.14 -14.23
C VAL A 161 -0.17 24.59 -14.37
N ALA A 162 0.92 25.00 -13.71
CA ALA A 162 1.47 26.35 -13.86
C ALA A 162 1.86 26.66 -15.31
N LEU A 163 2.45 25.70 -16.03
CA LEU A 163 2.78 25.86 -17.45
C LEU A 163 1.53 25.96 -18.35
N ILE A 164 0.49 25.17 -18.07
CA ILE A 164 -0.76 25.23 -18.83
C ILE A 164 -1.45 26.58 -18.62
N ILE A 165 -1.60 27.01 -17.36
CA ILE A 165 -2.17 28.32 -17.01
C ILE A 165 -1.35 29.44 -17.65
N ALA A 166 -0.02 29.35 -17.61
CA ALA A 166 0.85 30.35 -18.25
C ALA A 166 0.63 30.39 -19.76
N TYR A 167 0.53 29.25 -20.42
CA TYR A 167 0.24 29.16 -21.85
C TYR A 167 -1.12 29.79 -22.19
N ASP A 168 -2.18 29.46 -21.46
CA ASP A 168 -3.53 30.00 -21.69
C ASP A 168 -3.61 31.51 -21.45
N LEU A 169 -2.82 32.02 -20.49
CA LEU A 169 -2.69 33.45 -20.22
C LEU A 169 -1.68 34.15 -21.15
N GLY A 170 -1.04 33.44 -22.08
CA GLY A 170 -0.06 33.99 -23.03
C GLY A 170 1.29 34.38 -22.40
N ILE A 171 1.61 33.85 -21.23
CA ILE A 171 2.87 34.07 -20.51
C ILE A 171 3.92 33.09 -21.05
N ASN A 172 4.96 33.61 -21.73
CA ASN A 172 6.05 32.80 -22.30
C ASN A 172 7.31 32.86 -21.41
N GLY A 173 8.03 31.74 -21.27
CA GLY A 173 9.36 31.67 -20.62
C GLY A 173 9.38 31.15 -19.18
N VAL A 174 8.34 30.43 -18.75
CA VAL A 174 8.25 29.68 -17.48
C VAL A 174 8.53 28.20 -17.67
#